data_AF-A0A0Q3T466-F1
#
_entry.id   AF-A0A0Q3T466-F1
#
_cell.length_a   1.000
_cell.length_b   1.000
_cell.length_c   1.000
_cell.angle_alpha   90.00
_cell.angle_beta   90.00
_cell.angle_gamma   90.00
#
_symmetry.space_group_name_H-M   'P 1'
#
loop_
_entity.id
_entity.type
_entity.pdbx_description
1 polymer ?
#
loop_
_entity_poly.entity_id
_entity_poly.type
_entity_poly.pdbx_seq_one_letter_code
_entity_poly.pdbx_strand_id
1 'polypeptide(L)'
;MRRIALALFLTSLATAAGAQSIGQPLPGRAEPRAAYSKPTPAPAKGIRPCPEYGAGFVRMEGSSFCVRAGGGVRAEFGKSSRNGYGSRTDGMVYLESRGQTNLGPVRSVVSVRGQVNRGLDSGPFRY
;
A
#
# COMPACT_ATOMS: atom_id res chain seq x y z
N MET A 1 27.32 48.90 43.48
CA MET A 1 26.50 47.95 44.27
C MET A 1 25.16 47.57 43.60
N ARG A 2 24.39 48.52 43.04
CA ARG A 2 23.13 48.23 42.31
C ARG A 2 23.24 47.28 41.10
N ARG A 3 24.37 47.31 40.37
CA ARG A 3 24.58 46.45 39.18
C ARG A 3 24.84 44.97 39.52
N ILE A 4 25.36 44.68 40.72
CA ILE A 4 25.63 43.31 41.19
C ILE A 4 24.33 42.66 41.69
N ALA A 5 23.47 43.43 42.37
CA ALA A 5 22.15 42.98 42.78
C ALA A 5 21.24 42.63 41.58
N LEU A 6 21.37 43.37 40.46
CA LEU A 6 20.62 43.10 39.24
C LEU A 6 21.08 41.81 38.55
N ALA A 7 22.39 41.52 38.57
CA ALA A 7 22.94 40.30 37.97
C ALA A 7 22.51 39.04 38.73
N LEU A 8 22.41 39.10 40.07
CA LEU A 8 21.93 37.99 40.90
C LEU A 8 20.42 37.76 40.79
N PHE A 9 19.64 38.80 40.49
CA PHE A 9 18.19 38.67 40.27
C PHE A 9 17.84 38.08 38.90
N LEU A 10 18.73 38.24 37.91
CA LEU A 10 18.53 37.69 36.56
C LEU A 10 18.92 36.21 36.46
N THR A 11 19.78 35.70 37.34
CA THR A 11 20.20 34.29 37.33
C THR A 11 19.22 33.36 38.08
N SER A 12 18.33 33.89 38.93
CA SER A 12 17.37 33.08 39.69
C SER A 12 16.07 32.73 38.94
N LEU A 13 15.82 33.30 37.76
CA LEU A 13 14.64 32.96 36.95
C LEU A 13 14.78 31.66 36.14
N ALA A 14 15.94 31.01 36.15
CA ALA A 14 16.23 29.87 35.28
C ALA A 14 15.73 28.50 35.80
N THR A 15 15.07 28.41 36.97
CA THR A 15 14.81 27.10 37.61
C THR A 15 13.34 26.77 37.92
N ALA A 16 12.36 27.48 37.34
CA ALA A 16 10.93 27.18 37.51
C ALA A 16 10.26 26.57 36.27
N ALA A 17 11.00 25.85 35.42
CA ALA A 17 10.44 25.07 34.31
C ALA A 17 10.65 23.57 34.54
N GLY A 18 10.35 23.10 35.75
CA GLY A 18 10.27 21.67 36.07
C GLY A 18 8.81 21.20 36.13
N ALA A 19 8.52 20.11 35.41
CA ALA A 19 7.33 19.25 35.53
C ALA A 19 6.03 19.69 34.81
N GLN A 20 6.05 19.69 33.48
CA GLN A 20 4.86 19.25 32.73
C GLN A 20 4.98 17.72 32.60
N SER A 21 4.22 16.99 33.40
CA SER A 21 4.18 15.51 33.35
C SER A 21 3.81 15.04 31.95
N ILE A 22 4.73 14.34 31.29
CA ILE A 22 4.50 13.62 30.03
C ILE A 22 3.42 12.57 30.32
N GLY A 23 2.17 12.84 29.92
CA GLY A 23 1.11 11.83 29.95
C GLY A 23 -0.28 12.26 30.42
N GLN A 24 -0.51 13.51 30.85
CA GLN A 24 -1.88 13.88 31.25
C GLN A 24 -2.74 14.18 30.01
N PRO A 25 -3.87 13.45 29.80
CA PRO A 25 -4.74 13.68 28.66
C PRO A 25 -5.47 15.02 28.79
N LEU A 26 -5.46 15.81 27.72
CA LEU A 26 -6.19 17.08 27.62
C LEU A 26 -7.70 16.81 27.60
N PRO A 27 -8.50 17.42 28.50
CA PRO A 27 -9.96 17.23 28.50
C PRO A 27 -10.56 17.74 27.19
N GLY A 28 -11.34 16.89 26.51
CA GLY A 28 -12.02 17.20 25.25
C GLY A 28 -11.32 16.73 23.97
N ARG A 29 -10.14 16.11 24.06
CA ARG A 29 -9.51 15.43 22.90
C ARG A 29 -10.03 13.99 22.84
N ALA A 30 -10.63 13.60 21.72
CA ALA A 30 -11.02 12.21 21.51
C ALA A 30 -9.77 11.31 21.60
N GLU A 31 -9.85 10.28 22.45
CA GLU A 31 -8.86 9.20 22.51
C GLU A 31 -8.56 8.70 21.09
N PRO A 32 -7.29 8.46 20.72
CA PRO A 32 -6.96 7.91 19.42
C PRO A 32 -7.75 6.62 19.25
N ARG A 33 -8.68 6.60 18.29
CA ARG A 33 -9.44 5.39 17.95
C ARG A 33 -8.42 4.28 17.73
N ALA A 34 -8.47 3.25 18.57
CA ALA A 34 -7.52 2.14 18.55
C ALA A 34 -7.24 1.79 17.10
N ALA A 35 -5.96 1.91 16.70
CA ALA A 35 -5.53 1.76 15.33
C ALA A 35 -6.21 0.51 14.76
N TYR A 36 -6.93 0.67 13.65
CA TYR A 36 -7.54 -0.45 12.95
C TYR A 36 -6.40 -1.36 12.48
N SER A 37 -6.02 -2.31 13.32
CA SER A 37 -5.02 -3.31 13.02
C SER A 37 -5.60 -4.15 11.91
N LYS A 38 -5.10 -3.97 10.68
CA LYS A 38 -5.45 -4.84 9.57
C LYS A 38 -5.15 -6.28 10.03
N PRO A 39 -6.12 -7.19 10.06
CA PRO A 39 -5.87 -8.55 10.51
C PRO A 39 -4.72 -9.15 9.70
N THR A 40 -3.70 -9.65 10.39
CA THR A 40 -2.68 -10.48 9.75
C THR A 40 -3.40 -11.70 9.17
N PRO A 41 -3.28 -11.96 7.85
CA PRO A 41 -3.87 -13.15 7.26
C PRO A 41 -3.32 -14.39 7.98
N ALA A 42 -4.20 -15.28 8.43
CA ALA A 42 -3.78 -16.57 8.94
C ALA A 42 -2.94 -17.28 7.86
N PRO A 43 -1.85 -17.98 8.22
CA PRO A 43 -1.07 -18.73 7.24
C PRO A 43 -2.01 -19.72 6.55
N ALA A 44 -2.12 -19.60 5.23
CA ALA A 44 -2.97 -20.46 4.43
C ALA A 44 -2.49 -21.91 4.60
N LYS A 45 -3.25 -22.71 5.33
CA LYS A 45 -3.02 -24.15 5.45
C LYS A 45 -3.21 -24.75 4.05
N GLY A 46 -2.14 -25.26 3.44
CA GLY A 46 -2.18 -25.85 2.08
C GLY A 46 -1.65 -24.94 0.96
N ILE A 47 -0.84 -23.92 1.27
CA ILE A 47 -0.11 -23.17 0.24
C ILE A 47 1.38 -23.22 0.58
N ARG A 48 2.12 -24.07 -0.12
CA ARG A 48 3.59 -24.15 0.02
C ARG A 48 4.24 -23.17 -0.95
N PRO A 49 5.05 -22.20 -0.48
CA PRO A 49 5.79 -21.32 -1.38
C PRO A 49 6.76 -22.11 -2.27
N CYS A 50 6.93 -21.69 -3.53
CA CYS A 50 7.94 -22.23 -4.44
C CYS A 50 9.01 -21.16 -4.75
N PRO A 51 9.98 -20.91 -3.86
CA PRO A 51 11.04 -19.93 -4.10
C PRO A 51 11.91 -20.29 -5.31
N GLU A 52 11.95 -21.57 -5.73
CA GLU A 52 12.73 -22.05 -6.88
C GLU A 52 12.34 -21.39 -8.21
N TYR A 53 11.09 -20.95 -8.36
CA TYR A 53 10.59 -20.30 -9.57
C TYR A 53 10.47 -18.78 -9.44
N GLY A 54 10.70 -18.24 -8.23
CA GLY A 54 10.67 -16.83 -7.91
C GLY A 54 9.59 -16.44 -6.90
N ALA A 55 9.58 -15.15 -6.53
CA ALA A 55 8.63 -14.62 -5.56
C ALA A 55 7.18 -14.72 -6.06
N GLY A 56 6.26 -15.06 -5.14
CA GLY A 56 4.82 -15.14 -5.41
C GLY A 56 4.37 -16.44 -6.09
N PHE A 57 5.28 -17.39 -6.33
CA PHE A 57 4.91 -18.74 -6.77
C PHE A 57 4.51 -19.61 -5.58
N VAL A 58 3.45 -20.39 -5.77
CA VAL A 58 2.92 -21.33 -4.79
C VAL A 58 2.69 -22.69 -5.43
N ARG A 59 2.99 -23.76 -4.70
CA ARG A 59 2.75 -25.14 -5.14
C ARG A 59 1.24 -25.38 -5.20
N MET A 60 0.78 -25.93 -6.31
CA MET A 60 -0.59 -26.42 -6.41
C MET A 60 -0.72 -27.74 -5.65
N GLU A 61 -1.75 -27.84 -4.80
CA GLU A 61 -2.06 -29.07 -4.09
C GLU A 61 -2.30 -30.23 -5.07
N GLY A 62 -1.67 -31.38 -4.81
CA GLY A 62 -1.74 -32.56 -5.67
C GLY A 62 -0.82 -32.56 -6.90
N SER A 63 0.06 -31.56 -7.09
CA SER A 63 1.03 -31.58 -8.20
C SER A 63 2.38 -30.94 -7.84
N SER A 64 3.41 -31.19 -8.65
CA SER A 64 4.71 -30.52 -8.55
C SER A 64 4.72 -29.12 -9.18
N PHE A 65 3.62 -28.71 -9.83
CA PHE A 65 3.50 -27.42 -10.50
C PHE A 65 3.39 -26.29 -9.48
N CYS A 66 4.09 -25.20 -9.79
CA CYS A 66 4.02 -23.96 -9.05
C CYS A 66 3.33 -22.90 -9.90
N VAL A 67 2.37 -22.20 -9.32
CA VAL A 67 1.58 -21.16 -9.99
C VAL A 67 1.82 -19.80 -9.36
N ARG A 68 1.72 -18.76 -10.18
CA ARG A 68 1.71 -17.36 -9.75
C ARG A 68 0.54 -16.66 -10.43
N ALA A 69 -0.30 -16.02 -9.64
CA ALA A 69 -1.30 -15.09 -10.15
C ALA A 69 -0.81 -13.65 -9.96
N GLY A 70 -1.08 -12.80 -10.93
CA GLY A 70 -0.78 -11.38 -10.86
C GLY A 70 -1.64 -10.58 -11.81
N GLY A 71 -1.46 -9.27 -11.78
CA GLY A 71 -2.25 -8.39 -12.62
C GLY A 71 -1.99 -6.93 -12.29
N GLY A 72 -2.72 -6.07 -12.98
CA GLY A 72 -2.68 -4.64 -12.78
C GLY A 72 -3.99 -4.01 -13.25
N VAL A 73 -4.38 -2.94 -12.59
CA VAL A 73 -5.52 -2.12 -12.98
C VAL A 73 -5.02 -0.70 -13.22
N ARG A 74 -5.59 -0.05 -14.23
CA ARG A 74 -5.34 1.35 -14.57
C ARG A 74 -6.68 2.04 -14.71
N ALA A 75 -6.82 3.18 -14.05
CA ALA A 75 -7.99 4.05 -14.18
C ALA A 75 -7.51 5.43 -14.58
N GLU A 76 -8.12 5.97 -15.62
CA GLU A 76 -7.84 7.28 -16.18
C GLU A 76 -9.13 8.08 -16.22
N PHE A 77 -9.02 9.37 -15.91
CA PHE A 77 -10.13 10.32 -15.91
C PHE A 77 -9.68 11.56 -16.66
N GLY A 78 -10.53 12.05 -17.55
CA GLY A 78 -10.26 13.23 -18.35
C GLY A 78 -11.39 14.22 -18.22
N LYS A 79 -11.03 15.51 -18.16
CA LYS A 79 -11.96 16.62 -18.29
C LYS A 79 -11.61 17.42 -19.53
N SER A 80 -12.60 17.66 -20.38
CA SER A 80 -12.45 18.46 -21.59
C SER A 80 -12.86 19.91 -21.31
N SER A 81 -12.14 20.86 -21.94
CA SER A 81 -12.49 22.28 -21.95
C SER A 81 -13.88 22.54 -22.56
N ARG A 82 -14.36 21.65 -23.44
CA ARG A 82 -15.69 21.72 -24.06
C ARG A 82 -16.80 21.08 -23.21
N ASN A 83 -16.68 21.18 -21.89
CA ASN A 83 -17.66 20.69 -20.90
C ASN A 83 -17.96 19.17 -20.99
N GLY A 84 -16.95 18.36 -21.31
CA GLY A 84 -17.05 16.90 -21.39
C GLY A 84 -16.24 16.20 -20.30
N TYR A 85 -16.72 15.07 -19.79
CA TYR A 85 -15.97 14.18 -18.91
C TYR A 85 -15.82 12.81 -19.57
N GLY A 86 -14.65 12.22 -19.42
CA GLY A 86 -14.35 10.87 -19.90
C GLY A 86 -13.70 10.05 -18.80
N SER A 87 -13.89 8.74 -18.85
CA SER A 87 -13.12 7.80 -18.02
C SER A 87 -12.77 6.54 -18.79
N ARG A 88 -11.62 5.97 -18.48
CA ARG A 88 -11.16 4.67 -19.02
C ARG A 88 -10.63 3.85 -17.87
N THR A 89 -11.04 2.59 -17.82
CA THR A 89 -10.54 1.62 -16.85
C THR A 89 -10.05 0.40 -17.61
N ASP A 90 -8.77 0.10 -17.46
CA ASP A 90 -8.13 -1.08 -18.02
C ASP A 90 -7.71 -2.02 -16.89
N GLY A 91 -7.90 -3.32 -17.09
CA GLY A 91 -7.46 -4.35 -16.16
C GLY A 91 -6.77 -5.47 -16.92
N MET A 92 -5.70 -6.00 -16.33
CA MET A 92 -5.11 -7.26 -16.78
C MET A 92 -4.89 -8.19 -15.60
N VAL A 93 -5.13 -9.47 -15.83
CA VAL A 93 -4.77 -10.55 -14.91
C VAL A 93 -3.98 -11.59 -15.68
N TYR A 94 -3.03 -12.22 -15.02
CA TYR A 94 -2.27 -13.32 -15.57
C TYR A 94 -2.09 -14.42 -14.53
N LEU A 95 -2.07 -15.65 -15.02
CA LEU A 95 -1.74 -16.87 -14.30
C LEU A 95 -0.54 -17.51 -15.00
N GLU A 96 0.56 -17.66 -14.30
CA GLU A 96 1.74 -18.36 -14.77
C GLU A 96 1.86 -19.69 -14.01
N SER A 97 2.13 -20.79 -14.71
CA SER A 97 2.46 -22.08 -14.11
C SER A 97 3.83 -22.57 -14.60
N ARG A 98 4.61 -23.17 -13.71
CA ARG A 98 5.93 -23.75 -13.99
C ARG A 98 6.08 -25.08 -13.27
N GLY A 99 6.70 -26.05 -13.92
CA GLY A 99 6.94 -27.37 -13.32
C GLY A 99 7.87 -28.23 -14.17
N GLN A 100 8.48 -29.24 -13.55
CA GLN A 100 9.26 -30.25 -14.27
C GLN A 100 8.36 -31.43 -14.64
N THR A 101 8.38 -31.80 -15.92
CA THR A 101 7.70 -33.00 -16.42
C THR A 101 8.73 -34.03 -16.88
N ASN A 102 8.29 -35.26 -17.17
CA ASN A 102 9.16 -36.31 -17.71
C ASN A 102 9.75 -35.95 -19.09
N LEU A 103 9.18 -34.97 -19.78
CA LEU A 103 9.64 -34.47 -21.08
C LEU A 103 10.51 -33.21 -20.97
N GLY A 104 10.72 -32.71 -19.74
CA GLY A 104 11.49 -31.50 -19.46
C GLY A 104 10.67 -30.40 -18.76
N PRO A 105 11.26 -29.21 -18.62
CA PRO A 105 10.63 -28.08 -17.94
C PRO A 105 9.49 -27.51 -18.78
N VAL A 106 8.33 -27.35 -18.16
CA VAL A 106 7.12 -26.76 -18.78
C VAL A 106 6.79 -25.44 -18.10
N ARG A 107 6.48 -24.44 -18.93
CA ARG A 107 5.98 -23.13 -18.52
C ARG A 107 4.73 -22.80 -19.32
N SER A 108 3.66 -22.41 -18.63
CA SER A 108 2.45 -21.90 -19.27
C SER A 108 2.06 -20.55 -18.67
N VAL A 109 1.51 -19.67 -19.51
CA VAL A 109 1.04 -18.35 -19.10
C VAL A 109 -0.33 -18.13 -19.72
N VAL A 110 -1.32 -17.82 -18.89
CA VAL A 110 -2.67 -17.43 -19.31
C VAL A 110 -2.84 -15.97 -18.90
N SER A 111 -3.25 -15.11 -19.84
CA SER A 111 -3.50 -13.70 -19.56
C SER A 111 -4.86 -13.28 -20.09
N VAL A 112 -5.54 -12.42 -19.32
CA VAL A 112 -6.83 -11.84 -19.68
C VAL A 112 -6.74 -10.35 -19.48
N ARG A 113 -7.17 -9.58 -20.49
CA ARG A 113 -7.25 -8.13 -20.45
C ARG A 113 -8.69 -7.70 -20.70
N GLY A 114 -9.16 -6.75 -19.90
CA GLY A 114 -10.45 -6.09 -20.07
C GLY A 114 -10.27 -4.58 -20.05
N GLN A 115 -11.07 -3.88 -20.85
CA GLN A 115 -11.09 -2.43 -20.88
C GLN A 115 -12.53 -1.92 -20.95
N VAL A 116 -12.81 -0.87 -20.20
CA VAL A 116 -14.09 -0.17 -20.19
C VAL A 116 -13.81 1.29 -20.45
N ASN A 117 -14.35 1.81 -21.54
CA ASN A 117 -14.22 3.20 -21.92
C ASN A 117 -15.58 3.90 -21.88
N ARG A 118 -15.66 5.00 -21.12
CA ARG A 118 -16.80 5.92 -21.11
C ARG A 118 -16.38 7.26 -21.70
N GLY A 119 -16.13 7.24 -23.00
CA GLY A 119 -15.89 8.43 -23.82
C GLY A 119 -14.53 9.10 -23.64
N LEU A 120 -13.56 8.48 -22.95
CA LEU A 120 -12.22 9.04 -22.77
C LEU A 120 -11.36 8.97 -24.05
N ASP A 121 -11.46 7.91 -24.86
CA ASP A 121 -10.60 7.79 -26.06
C ASP A 121 -11.14 8.62 -27.23
N SER A 122 -12.41 9.00 -27.18
CA SER A 122 -13.13 9.74 -28.23
C SER A 122 -13.16 11.26 -28.03
N GLY A 123 -12.63 11.77 -26.92
CA GLY A 123 -12.64 13.21 -26.61
C GLY A 123 -11.25 13.85 -26.68
N PRO A 124 -11.15 15.18 -26.86
CA PRO A 124 -9.89 15.91 -26.88
C PRO A 124 -9.40 16.13 -25.44
N PHE A 125 -9.12 15.06 -24.71
CA PHE A 125 -8.50 15.14 -23.39
C PHE A 125 -6.99 15.30 -23.56
N ARG A 126 -6.42 16.28 -22.86
CA ARG A 126 -4.97 16.48 -22.76
C ARG A 126 -4.55 15.96 -21.40
N TYR A 127 -3.77 14.88 -21.38
CA TYR A 127 -3.17 14.30 -20.16
C TYR A 127 -1.72 14.77 -20.00
#